data_AF-A0A925Z7P5-F1
#
_entry.id   AF-A0A925Z7P5-F1
#
_cell.length_a   1.000
_cell.length_b   1.000
_cell.length_c   1.000
_cell.angle_alpha   90.00
_cell.angle_beta   90.00
_cell.angle_gamma   90.00
#
_symmetry.space_group_name_H-M   'P 1'
#
loop_
_entity.id
_entity.type
_entity.pdbx_description
1 polymer ?
#
loop_
_entity_poly.entity_id
_entity_poly.type
_entity_poly.pdbx_seq_one_letter_code
_entity_poly.pdbx_strand_id
1 'polypeptide(L)'
;MFRKHVLLRGLVLVFFAFVCQIGYAQNVGINSSGSAPDASAGLDVSFTNKGLLIPRVALTGTTDVATIASPTTSLLVYNTATAGTNPNDVTPGYYYYSGAWIRLNTGTSSVSGWGTSGQGGTVAGTNYVGTSDAVDLVFKTNGFEKMRLPSGASAG
;
A
#
# COMPACT_ATOMS: atom_id res chain seq x y z
N MET A 1 -62.62 11.87 30.65
CA MET A 1 -61.84 10.64 30.36
C MET A 1 -60.91 10.82 29.15
N PHE A 2 -61.37 11.39 28.03
CA PHE A 2 -60.57 11.62 26.81
C PHE A 2 -59.23 12.36 26.98
N ARG A 3 -59.16 13.41 27.81
CA ARG A 3 -57.93 14.22 27.99
C ARG A 3 -56.75 13.44 28.58
N LYS A 4 -56.98 12.44 29.45
CA LYS A 4 -55.91 11.66 30.09
C LYS A 4 -55.21 10.71 29.10
N HIS A 5 -55.95 10.16 28.14
CA HIS A 5 -55.40 9.28 27.11
C HIS A 5 -54.58 10.04 26.07
N VAL A 6 -54.93 11.28 25.76
CA VAL A 6 -54.15 12.14 24.85
C VAL A 6 -52.81 12.54 25.48
N LEU A 7 -52.82 12.94 26.76
CA LEU A 7 -51.59 13.26 27.51
C LEU A 7 -50.65 12.04 27.64
N LEU A 8 -51.19 10.86 27.94
CA LEU A 8 -50.38 9.64 28.08
C LEU A 8 -49.74 9.20 26.75
N ARG A 9 -50.46 9.32 25.62
CA ARG A 9 -49.93 9.01 24.28
C ARG A 9 -48.80 9.96 23.86
N GLY A 10 -48.94 11.25 24.18
CA GLY A 10 -47.87 12.24 23.95
C GLY A 10 -46.61 11.94 24.78
N LEU A 11 -46.78 11.55 26.04
CA LEU A 11 -45.68 11.19 26.94
C LEU A 11 -44.92 9.94 26.47
N VAL A 12 -45.63 8.91 25.97
CA VAL A 12 -45.01 7.70 25.41
C VAL A 12 -44.21 8.01 24.14
N LEU A 13 -44.71 8.90 23.27
CA LEU A 13 -44.00 9.33 22.06
C LEU A 13 -42.73 10.13 22.38
N VAL A 14 -42.77 11.02 23.37
CA VAL A 14 -41.60 11.78 23.83
C VAL A 14 -40.57 10.85 24.48
N PHE A 15 -41.01 9.87 25.26
CA PHE A 15 -40.13 8.84 25.84
C PHE A 15 -39.43 8.01 24.75
N PHE A 16 -40.16 7.57 23.72
CA PHE A 16 -39.58 6.80 22.61
C PHE A 16 -38.60 7.64 21.76
N ALA A 17 -38.85 8.94 21.61
CA ALA A 17 -37.95 9.87 20.92
C ALA A 17 -36.65 10.13 21.70
N PHE A 18 -36.67 10.07 23.04
CA PHE A 18 -35.48 10.26 23.88
C PHE A 18 -34.59 9.01 23.98
N VAL A 19 -35.19 7.81 23.87
CA VAL A 19 -34.48 6.52 23.88
C VAL A 19 -33.75 6.26 22.55
N CYS A 20 -34.11 6.95 21.48
CA CYS A 20 -33.35 6.95 20.22
C CYS A 20 -32.10 7.86 20.34
N GLN A 21 -31.21 7.54 21.27
CA GLN A 21 -29.86 8.10 21.27
C GLN A 21 -29.11 7.49 20.08
N ILE A 22 -28.58 8.37 19.24
CA ILE A 22 -27.79 8.03 18.06
C ILE A 22 -26.53 7.29 18.55
N GLY A 23 -26.46 5.98 18.33
CA GLY A 23 -25.25 5.22 18.54
C GLY A 23 -24.22 5.62 17.48
N TYR A 24 -23.35 6.57 17.79
CA TYR A 24 -22.18 6.86 16.96
C TYR A 24 -21.18 5.72 17.14
N ALA A 25 -21.12 4.78 16.19
CA ALA A 25 -19.97 3.90 16.09
C ALA A 25 -18.82 4.74 15.51
N GLN A 26 -17.90 5.18 16.37
CA GLN A 26 -16.80 6.09 15.99
C GLN A 26 -15.59 5.33 15.42
N ASN A 27 -15.48 4.04 15.71
CA ASN A 27 -14.41 3.15 15.28
C ASN A 27 -14.83 1.68 15.42
N VAL A 28 -14.22 0.80 14.61
CA VAL A 28 -14.51 -0.63 14.58
C VAL A 28 -13.34 -1.38 15.18
N GLY A 29 -13.58 -2.11 16.28
CA GLY A 29 -12.63 -3.06 16.83
C GLY A 29 -12.97 -4.50 16.43
N ILE A 30 -12.00 -5.23 15.88
CA ILE A 30 -12.10 -6.68 15.64
C ILE A 30 -11.02 -7.36 16.47
N ASN A 31 -11.42 -7.89 17.62
CA ASN A 31 -10.55 -8.59 18.56
C ASN A 31 -11.38 -9.60 19.39
N SER A 32 -10.70 -10.48 20.14
CA SER A 32 -11.37 -11.46 21.01
C SER A 32 -11.52 -11.03 22.47
N SER A 33 -10.89 -9.93 22.89
CA SER A 33 -10.90 -9.45 24.28
C SER A 33 -12.07 -8.53 24.61
N GLY A 34 -12.77 -8.01 23.59
CA GLY A 34 -13.76 -6.95 23.75
C GLY A 34 -13.13 -5.59 24.10
N SER A 35 -11.82 -5.45 23.94
CA SER A 35 -11.12 -4.19 24.15
C SER A 35 -11.65 -3.13 23.17
N ALA A 36 -11.80 -1.90 23.66
CA ALA A 36 -12.12 -0.77 22.80
C ALA A 36 -11.00 -0.61 21.74
N PRO A 37 -11.35 -0.31 20.48
CA PRO A 37 -10.37 0.00 19.45
C PRO A 37 -9.56 1.25 19.81
N ASP A 38 -8.34 1.35 19.29
CA ASP A 38 -7.52 2.55 19.42
C ASP A 38 -8.28 3.81 18.96
N ALA A 39 -8.21 4.89 19.74
CA ALA A 39 -8.96 6.12 19.48
C ALA A 39 -8.55 6.83 18.18
N SER A 40 -7.33 6.55 17.67
CA SER A 40 -6.83 7.09 16.40
C SER A 40 -7.16 6.22 15.19
N ALA A 41 -7.72 5.02 15.38
CA ALA A 41 -8.01 4.08 14.32
C ALA A 41 -9.51 4.05 13.97
N GLY A 42 -9.85 4.14 12.68
CA GLY A 42 -11.19 3.82 12.20
C GLY A 42 -11.50 2.32 12.20
N LEU A 43 -10.46 1.49 12.01
CA LEU A 43 -10.49 0.04 12.12
C LEU A 43 -9.26 -0.43 12.90
N ASP A 44 -9.46 -1.12 14.02
CA ASP A 44 -8.43 -1.75 14.82
C ASP A 44 -8.62 -3.27 14.81
N VAL A 45 -7.60 -3.99 14.35
CA VAL A 45 -7.59 -5.46 14.28
C VAL A 45 -6.50 -5.98 15.20
N SER A 46 -6.89 -6.58 16.32
CA SER A 46 -5.95 -7.01 17.37
C SER A 46 -6.10 -8.50 17.67
N PHE A 47 -5.12 -9.29 17.21
CA PHE A 47 -5.00 -10.73 17.45
C PHE A 47 -3.52 -11.10 17.58
N THR A 48 -3.21 -12.11 18.39
CA THR A 48 -1.84 -12.62 18.54
C THR A 48 -1.43 -13.60 17.43
N ASN A 49 -2.41 -14.11 16.66
CA ASN A 49 -2.21 -15.19 15.69
C ASN A 49 -3.06 -15.04 14.42
N LYS A 50 -3.59 -13.84 14.15
CA LYS A 50 -4.34 -13.54 12.91
C LYS A 50 -3.81 -12.25 12.30
N GLY A 51 -3.92 -12.15 10.99
CA GLY A 51 -3.63 -10.94 10.23
C GLY A 51 -4.86 -10.45 9.47
N LEU A 52 -4.67 -9.39 8.70
CA LEU A 52 -5.67 -8.86 7.78
C LEU A 52 -5.50 -9.52 6.40
N LEU A 53 -6.51 -10.26 5.95
CA LEU A 53 -6.54 -10.76 4.57
C LEU A 53 -7.10 -9.66 3.65
N ILE A 54 -6.19 -9.01 2.94
CA ILE A 54 -6.50 -7.96 1.96
C ILE A 54 -7.16 -8.57 0.71
N PRO A 55 -8.04 -7.83 -0.01
CA PRO A 55 -8.62 -8.28 -1.27
C PRO A 55 -7.58 -8.80 -2.26
N ARG A 56 -7.84 -9.99 -2.82
CA ARG A 56 -7.01 -10.62 -3.86
C ARG A 56 -7.65 -10.37 -5.22
N VAL A 57 -6.93 -9.71 -6.12
CA VAL A 57 -7.42 -9.32 -7.44
C VAL A 57 -6.43 -9.71 -8.53
N ALA A 58 -6.91 -10.00 -9.73
CA ALA A 58 -6.06 -10.28 -10.88
C ALA A 58 -5.93 -9.01 -11.72
N LEU A 59 -4.92 -8.17 -11.41
CA LEU A 59 -4.66 -6.96 -12.18
C LEU A 59 -4.15 -7.32 -13.59
N THR A 60 -4.56 -6.53 -14.58
CA THR A 60 -4.12 -6.68 -15.97
C THR A 60 -2.88 -5.84 -16.32
N GLY A 61 -2.49 -4.92 -15.44
CA GLY A 61 -1.32 -4.04 -15.57
C GLY A 61 -1.34 -2.96 -14.48
N THR A 62 -0.28 -2.14 -14.40
CA THR A 62 -0.18 -1.07 -13.39
C THR A 62 -1.21 0.04 -13.60
N THR A 63 -1.73 0.20 -14.82
CA THR A 63 -2.76 1.19 -15.19
C THR A 63 -4.19 0.64 -15.15
N ASP A 64 -4.38 -0.59 -14.67
CA ASP A 64 -5.69 -1.24 -14.61
C ASP A 64 -6.66 -0.50 -13.67
N VAL A 65 -7.71 0.08 -14.25
CA VAL A 65 -8.83 0.72 -13.52
C VAL A 65 -10.17 0.03 -13.81
N ALA A 66 -10.14 -1.15 -14.45
CA ALA A 66 -11.33 -1.92 -14.82
C ALA A 66 -11.59 -3.04 -13.81
N THR A 67 -10.53 -3.72 -13.33
CA THR A 67 -10.65 -4.78 -12.30
C THR A 67 -11.22 -4.22 -10.99
N ILE A 68 -10.83 -3.00 -10.64
CA ILE A 68 -11.45 -2.20 -9.59
C ILE A 68 -11.82 -0.87 -10.23
N ALA A 69 -13.11 -0.62 -10.47
CA ALA A 69 -13.59 0.60 -11.11
C ALA A 69 -13.34 1.84 -10.26
N SER A 70 -12.78 2.90 -10.87
CA SER A 70 -12.46 4.17 -10.19
C SER A 70 -11.71 3.99 -8.85
N PRO A 71 -10.54 3.32 -8.86
CA PRO A 71 -9.83 3.01 -7.63
C PRO A 71 -9.43 4.30 -6.92
N THR A 72 -9.66 4.35 -5.61
CA THR A 72 -9.31 5.50 -4.78
C THR A 72 -7.85 5.39 -4.33
N THR A 73 -7.17 6.52 -4.22
CA THR A 73 -5.81 6.58 -3.65
C THR A 73 -5.76 5.89 -2.29
N SER A 74 -4.68 5.16 -2.03
CA SER A 74 -4.45 4.38 -0.81
C SER A 74 -5.24 3.06 -0.69
N LEU A 75 -5.95 2.62 -1.73
CA LEU A 75 -6.45 1.24 -1.76
C LEU A 75 -5.28 0.25 -1.77
N LEU A 76 -5.33 -0.77 -0.90
CA LEU A 76 -4.35 -1.85 -0.81
C LEU A 76 -4.98 -3.16 -1.33
N VAL A 77 -4.26 -3.87 -2.19
CA VAL A 77 -4.66 -5.17 -2.75
C VAL A 77 -3.49 -6.14 -2.79
N TYR A 78 -3.80 -7.43 -2.86
CA TYR A 78 -2.84 -8.44 -3.31
C TYR A 78 -3.15 -8.82 -4.76
N ASN A 79 -2.25 -8.50 -5.68
CA ASN A 79 -2.35 -8.94 -7.07
C ASN A 79 -1.98 -10.42 -7.18
N THR A 80 -2.78 -11.19 -7.91
CA THR A 80 -2.57 -12.63 -8.15
C THR A 80 -2.06 -12.94 -9.56
N ALA A 81 -2.04 -11.97 -10.47
CA ALA A 81 -1.73 -12.19 -11.87
C ALA A 81 -0.30 -11.75 -12.24
N THR A 82 0.26 -12.41 -13.26
CA THR A 82 1.35 -11.85 -14.07
C THR A 82 0.73 -11.36 -15.37
N ALA A 83 0.72 -10.05 -15.61
CA ALA A 83 0.03 -9.44 -16.75
C ALA A 83 0.67 -8.10 -17.14
N GLY A 84 0.26 -7.57 -18.29
CA GLY A 84 0.77 -6.32 -18.84
C GLY A 84 2.08 -6.49 -19.62
N THR A 85 2.63 -5.37 -20.07
CA THR A 85 3.91 -5.30 -20.77
C THR A 85 4.73 -4.15 -20.18
N ASN A 86 6.06 -4.31 -20.16
CA ASN A 86 6.95 -3.27 -19.64
C ASN A 86 6.68 -1.92 -20.32
N PRO A 87 6.57 -0.81 -19.56
CA PRO A 87 6.86 -0.64 -18.13
C PRO A 87 5.67 -0.84 -17.17
N ASN A 88 4.52 -1.29 -17.67
CA ASN A 88 3.26 -1.38 -16.92
C ASN A 88 2.90 -2.81 -16.51
N ASP A 89 3.86 -3.72 -16.52
CA ASP A 89 3.67 -5.09 -16.10
C ASP A 89 3.44 -5.21 -14.59
N VAL A 90 2.66 -6.20 -14.21
CA VAL A 90 2.40 -6.59 -12.82
C VAL A 90 2.78 -8.04 -12.63
N THR A 91 3.23 -8.36 -11.43
CA THR A 91 3.50 -9.71 -10.93
C THR A 91 2.78 -9.93 -9.59
N PRO A 92 2.59 -11.18 -9.14
CA PRO A 92 1.99 -11.44 -7.84
C PRO A 92 2.69 -10.69 -6.68
N GLY A 93 1.89 -10.11 -5.79
CA GLY A 93 2.39 -9.32 -4.66
C GLY A 93 1.41 -8.25 -4.19
N TYR A 94 1.79 -7.50 -3.17
CA TYR A 94 0.98 -6.39 -2.65
C TYR A 94 1.14 -5.15 -3.52
N TYR A 95 0.04 -4.47 -3.82
CA TYR A 95 0.00 -3.21 -4.55
C TYR A 95 -0.89 -2.22 -3.81
N TYR A 96 -0.50 -0.94 -3.82
CA TYR A 96 -1.39 0.14 -3.44
C TYR A 96 -1.65 1.07 -4.62
N TYR A 97 -2.82 1.70 -4.65
CA TYR A 97 -3.18 2.62 -5.70
C TYR A 97 -2.77 4.07 -5.36
N SER A 98 -2.07 4.73 -6.29
CA SER A 98 -1.71 6.15 -6.21
C SER A 98 -1.67 6.77 -7.62
N GLY A 99 -2.79 6.72 -8.33
CA GLY A 99 -2.89 7.09 -9.75
C GLY A 99 -2.47 5.98 -10.72
N ALA A 100 -1.71 5.01 -10.22
CA ALA A 100 -1.44 3.71 -10.81
C ALA A 100 -1.24 2.69 -9.66
N TRP A 101 -1.28 1.40 -9.97
CA TRP A 101 -0.91 0.35 -9.02
C TRP A 101 0.60 0.31 -8.83
N ILE A 102 1.03 0.59 -7.59
CA ILE A 102 2.43 0.60 -7.18
C ILE A 102 2.67 -0.64 -6.31
N ARG A 103 3.61 -1.49 -6.74
CA ARG A 103 4.00 -2.68 -5.98
C ARG A 103 4.68 -2.26 -4.68
N LEU A 104 4.25 -2.81 -3.54
CA LEU A 104 5.00 -2.70 -2.30
C LEU A 104 6.30 -3.49 -2.47
N ASN A 105 7.42 -2.80 -2.35
CA ASN A 105 8.73 -3.40 -2.49
C ASN A 105 9.00 -4.30 -1.27
N THR A 106 9.10 -5.61 -1.46
CA THR A 106 9.32 -6.60 -0.38
C THR A 106 10.79 -6.72 0.03
N GLY A 107 11.66 -5.79 -0.40
CA GLY A 107 13.11 -5.83 -0.11
C GLY A 107 13.88 -6.94 -0.84
N THR A 108 13.18 -7.89 -1.47
CA THR A 108 13.75 -9.04 -2.17
C THR A 108 13.87 -8.85 -3.68
N SER A 109 13.33 -7.77 -4.26
CA SER A 109 13.33 -7.57 -5.72
C SER A 109 13.60 -6.15 -6.19
N SER A 110 14.27 -5.34 -5.37
CA SER A 110 14.89 -4.11 -5.86
C SER A 110 16.29 -4.02 -5.28
N VAL A 111 17.23 -4.73 -5.90
CA VAL A 111 18.65 -4.38 -5.77
C VAL A 111 18.80 -3.02 -6.45
N SER A 112 18.42 -1.95 -5.77
CA SER A 112 18.58 -0.58 -6.27
C SER A 112 20.03 -0.10 -6.17
N GLY A 113 20.98 -1.00 -5.89
CA GLY A 113 22.40 -0.70 -5.80
C GLY A 113 23.27 -1.92 -5.53
N TRP A 114 24.58 -1.76 -5.67
CA TRP A 114 25.57 -2.78 -5.34
C TRP A 114 25.79 -2.85 -3.83
N GLY A 115 25.68 -4.05 -3.24
CA GLY A 115 25.94 -4.28 -1.81
C GLY A 115 27.43 -4.23 -1.46
N THR A 116 27.75 -3.97 -0.19
CA THR A 116 29.13 -3.90 0.32
C THR A 116 29.83 -5.25 0.39
N SER A 117 29.07 -6.35 0.39
CA SER A 117 29.57 -7.71 0.29
C SER A 117 29.68 -8.23 -1.15
N GLY A 118 29.36 -7.39 -2.14
CA GLY A 118 29.26 -7.79 -3.54
C GLY A 118 27.96 -8.53 -3.89
N GLN A 119 27.73 -8.71 -5.19
CA GLN A 119 26.56 -9.39 -5.75
C GLN A 119 26.99 -10.71 -6.40
N GLY A 120 26.36 -11.82 -5.99
CA GLY A 120 26.52 -13.13 -6.65
C GLY A 120 25.58 -13.29 -7.85
N GLY A 121 25.92 -14.17 -8.79
CA GLY A 121 25.03 -14.54 -9.91
C GLY A 121 24.94 -13.52 -11.06
N THR A 122 25.92 -12.64 -11.21
CA THR A 122 25.93 -11.58 -12.23
C THR A 122 26.28 -12.09 -13.64
N VAL A 123 25.70 -11.48 -14.67
CA VAL A 123 26.06 -11.64 -16.09
C VAL A 123 26.68 -10.33 -16.60
N ALA A 124 27.89 -10.38 -17.17
CA ALA A 124 28.69 -9.19 -17.50
C ALA A 124 27.99 -8.18 -18.44
N GLY A 125 27.14 -8.63 -19.37
CA GLY A 125 26.39 -7.74 -20.28
C GLY A 125 25.11 -7.15 -19.69
N THR A 126 24.69 -7.64 -18.52
CA THR A 126 23.39 -7.28 -17.91
C THR A 126 23.56 -6.59 -16.56
N ASN A 127 24.59 -6.96 -15.79
CA ASN A 127 24.83 -6.46 -14.44
C ASN A 127 26.21 -5.80 -14.37
N TYR A 128 26.24 -4.52 -14.00
CA TYR A 128 27.47 -3.76 -13.84
C TYR A 128 27.28 -2.61 -12.85
N VAL A 129 28.40 -2.07 -12.35
CA VAL A 129 28.44 -0.75 -11.69
C VAL A 129 28.77 0.25 -12.79
N GLY A 130 27.84 1.11 -13.18
CA GLY A 130 28.10 2.07 -14.24
C GLY A 130 26.86 2.71 -14.84
N THR A 131 27.08 3.36 -15.96
CA THR A 131 26.09 4.05 -16.77
C THR A 131 25.74 3.20 -17.99
N SER A 132 24.49 3.29 -18.47
CA SER A 132 24.04 2.63 -19.69
C SER A 132 24.08 3.56 -20.91
N ASP A 133 24.48 4.81 -20.72
CA ASP A 133 24.56 5.87 -21.71
C ASP A 133 25.98 6.44 -21.81
N ALA A 134 26.19 7.40 -22.71
CA ALA A 134 27.48 8.03 -22.96
C ALA A 134 27.83 9.09 -21.89
N VAL A 135 27.76 8.68 -20.62
CA VAL A 135 28.05 9.51 -19.45
C VAL A 135 29.13 8.84 -18.60
N ASP A 136 30.14 9.62 -18.20
CA ASP A 136 31.23 9.15 -17.35
C ASP A 136 30.72 8.62 -15.99
N LEU A 137 31.30 7.52 -15.51
CA LEU A 137 31.08 7.05 -14.15
C LEU A 137 32.03 7.80 -13.19
N VAL A 138 31.48 8.49 -12.18
CA VAL A 138 32.26 9.31 -11.24
C VAL A 138 32.12 8.82 -9.81
N PHE A 139 33.25 8.59 -9.14
CA PHE A 139 33.33 8.32 -7.71
C PHE A 139 33.68 9.60 -6.95
N LYS A 140 32.86 9.97 -5.96
CA LYS A 140 33.01 11.18 -5.16
C LYS A 140 33.10 10.89 -3.67
N THR A 141 33.86 11.71 -2.94
CA THR A 141 33.79 11.79 -1.47
C THR A 141 33.63 13.24 -1.05
N ASN A 142 32.72 13.49 -0.11
CA ASN A 142 32.35 14.85 0.32
C ASN A 142 31.95 15.78 -0.86
N GLY A 143 31.27 15.24 -1.87
CA GLY A 143 30.88 15.99 -3.08
C GLY A 143 32.00 16.27 -4.08
N PHE A 144 33.26 15.98 -3.75
CA PHE A 144 34.41 16.15 -4.63
C PHE A 144 34.72 14.87 -5.40
N GLU A 145 34.99 15.00 -6.69
CA GLU A 145 35.45 13.90 -7.54
C GLU A 145 36.81 13.35 -7.08
N LYS A 146 36.89 12.03 -7.00
CA LYS A 146 38.11 11.28 -6.64
C LYS A 146 38.59 10.36 -7.75
N MET A 147 37.66 9.83 -8.54
CA MET A 147 37.96 8.99 -9.69
C MET A 147 36.85 9.15 -10.73
N ARG A 148 37.24 9.06 -12.00
CA ARG A 148 36.33 9.06 -13.14
C ARG A 148 36.74 7.96 -14.11
N LEU A 149 35.75 7.23 -14.61
CA LEU A 149 35.91 6.36 -15.77
C LEU A 149 35.19 7.04 -16.94
N PRO A 150 35.94 7.54 -17.93
CA PRO A 150 35.35 8.17 -19.11
C PRO A 150 34.46 7.19 -19.87
N SER A 151 33.36 7.66 -20.45
CA SER A 151 32.52 6.85 -21.34
C SER A 151 33.12 6.63 -22.74
N GLY A 152 34.28 7.23 -23.03
CA GLY A 152 35.03 7.13 -24.28
C GLY A 152 35.98 5.93 -24.34
N ALA A 153 36.80 5.85 -25.41
CA ALA A 153 37.66 4.70 -25.71
C ALA A 153 38.51 4.24 -24.52
N SER A 154 38.51 2.92 -24.29
CA SER A 154 39.04 2.22 -23.12
C SER A 154 40.48 2.61 -22.78
N ALA A 155 40.78 2.78 -21.48
CA ALA A 155 42.15 2.61 -21.01
C ALA A 155 42.50 1.12 -21.16
N GLY A 156 43.51 0.83 -21.99
CA GLY A 156 44.04 -0.53 -22.20
C GLY A 156 44.81 -1.07 -21.00
#